data_AF-A0A6I6R027-F1
#
_entry.id   AF-A0A6I6R027-F1
#
_cell.length_a   1.000
_cell.length_b   1.000
_cell.length_c   1.000
_cell.angle_alpha   90.00
_cell.angle_beta   90.00
_cell.angle_gamma   90.00
#
_symmetry.space_group_name_H-M   'P 1'
#
loop_
_entity.id
_entity.type
_entity.pdbx_description
1 polymer ?
#
loop_
_entity_poly.entity_id
_entity_poly.type
_entity_poly.pdbx_seq_one_letter_code
_entity_poly.pdbx_strand_id
1 'polypeptide(L)'
;MTNSTRATETPSPGWSRSGTDRADADLLCLGPLTAAVYRPVFPLVLSGRLHIASGNRGAMSFSSPAAGRLNPSALTRDGLVQVRGVVWYTTLPGEPPTYTPTHRYSPESNPSYDGLPDVAEAASSALVPCDRTGYIGAPISVLAKWPEGYRLAGMFPNFLPRGWGRVNTAVGGRLTFRRLLLERSASRDA
;
A
#
# COMPACT_ATOMS: atom_id res chain seq x y z
N MET A 1 44.57 -3.15 40.98
CA MET A 1 44.53 -4.39 40.19
C MET A 1 43.10 -4.59 39.73
N THR A 2 42.76 -4.17 38.51
CA THR A 2 41.40 -4.23 37.96
C THR A 2 41.38 -5.19 36.79
N ASN A 3 40.67 -6.31 36.95
CA ASN A 3 40.41 -7.28 35.90
C ASN A 3 39.42 -6.69 34.89
N SER A 4 39.83 -6.55 33.64
CA SER A 4 38.93 -6.25 32.52
C SER A 4 38.74 -7.53 31.70
N THR A 5 37.58 -8.17 31.90
CA THR A 5 37.13 -9.31 31.10
C THR A 5 36.72 -8.78 29.73
N ARG A 6 37.50 -9.10 28.69
CA ARG A 6 37.18 -8.78 27.30
C ARG A 6 36.14 -9.80 26.82
N ALA A 7 34.89 -9.36 26.65
CA ALA A 7 33.85 -10.17 26.03
C ALA A 7 34.22 -10.45 24.57
N THR A 8 34.24 -11.72 24.17
CA THR A 8 34.37 -12.14 22.78
C THR A 8 33.06 -11.84 22.05
N GLU A 9 33.06 -10.84 21.18
CA GLU A 9 31.95 -10.60 20.24
C GLU A 9 31.84 -11.77 19.26
N THR A 10 30.73 -12.47 19.30
CA THR A 10 30.33 -13.42 18.26
C THR A 10 30.00 -12.62 16.99
N PRO A 11 30.63 -12.89 15.83
CA PRO A 11 30.30 -12.17 14.61
C PRO A 11 28.84 -12.45 14.24
N SER A 12 28.07 -11.39 14.03
CA SER A 12 26.71 -11.45 13.48
C SER A 12 26.75 -12.19 12.14
N PRO A 13 25.76 -13.05 11.81
CA PRO A 13 25.77 -13.78 10.55
C PRO A 13 25.77 -12.78 9.39
N GLY A 14 26.94 -12.66 8.75
CA GLY A 14 27.12 -11.82 7.58
C GLY A 14 26.25 -12.37 6.48
N TRP A 15 25.18 -11.65 6.15
CA TRP A 15 24.44 -11.89 4.92
C TRP A 15 25.36 -11.48 3.76
N SER A 16 26.21 -12.40 3.32
CA SER A 16 27.00 -12.19 2.11
C SER A 16 26.02 -12.02 0.96
N ARG A 17 25.98 -10.84 0.36
CA ARG A 17 25.26 -10.59 -0.89
C ARG A 17 25.97 -11.33 -2.03
N SER A 18 25.83 -12.65 -2.06
CA SER A 18 26.19 -13.47 -3.21
C SER A 18 24.97 -13.55 -4.13
N GLY A 19 24.80 -12.52 -4.93
CA GLY A 19 23.77 -12.45 -5.96
C GLY A 19 23.99 -11.18 -6.73
N THR A 20 24.21 -11.29 -8.04
CA THR A 20 24.17 -10.17 -8.98
C THR A 20 23.01 -9.28 -8.58
N ASP A 21 23.30 -8.05 -8.18
CA ASP A 21 22.32 -7.02 -7.84
C ASP A 21 21.60 -6.71 -9.16
N ARG A 22 20.56 -7.49 -9.48
CA ARG A 22 19.74 -7.29 -10.67
C ARG A 22 18.78 -6.16 -10.36
N ALA A 23 19.32 -4.95 -10.27
CA ALA A 23 18.57 -3.72 -10.07
C ALA A 23 17.50 -3.51 -11.16
N ASP A 24 17.62 -4.22 -12.29
CA ASP A 24 16.72 -4.15 -13.45
C ASP A 24 15.73 -5.32 -13.57
N ALA A 25 15.62 -6.19 -12.56
CA ALA A 25 14.64 -7.28 -12.61
C ALA A 25 13.24 -6.79 -12.23
N ASP A 26 12.25 -7.14 -13.05
CA ASP A 26 10.85 -6.98 -12.66
C ASP A 26 10.49 -7.91 -11.51
N LEU A 27 9.68 -7.39 -10.59
CA LEU A 27 9.29 -8.09 -9.38
C LEU A 27 7.83 -8.48 -9.45
N LEU A 28 7.53 -9.69 -9.00
CA LEU A 28 6.20 -10.14 -8.63
C LEU A 28 6.29 -10.67 -7.20
N CYS A 29 5.58 -10.03 -6.27
CA CYS A 29 5.71 -10.28 -4.85
C CYS A 29 4.36 -10.53 -4.19
N LEU A 30 4.38 -11.38 -3.17
CA LEU A 30 3.25 -11.67 -2.30
C LEU A 30 3.51 -11.07 -0.92
N GLY A 31 2.52 -10.35 -0.41
CA GLY A 31 2.61 -9.79 0.95
C GLY A 31 1.29 -9.17 1.40
N PRO A 32 1.20 -8.75 2.67
CA PRO A 32 0.02 -8.05 3.15
C PRO A 32 -0.12 -6.70 2.43
N LEU A 33 -1.36 -6.27 2.19
CA LEU A 33 -1.67 -4.98 1.56
C LEU A 33 -0.95 -3.80 2.23
N THR A 34 -0.79 -3.85 3.56
CA THR A 34 -0.13 -2.79 4.34
C THR A 34 1.35 -2.61 4.00
N ALA A 35 2.02 -3.60 3.42
CA ALA A 35 3.41 -3.48 3.00
C ALA A 35 3.60 -2.42 1.90
N ALA A 36 2.58 -2.20 1.06
CA ALA A 36 2.59 -1.18 0.01
C ALA A 36 2.78 0.25 0.55
N VAL A 37 2.43 0.48 1.82
CA VAL A 37 2.53 1.79 2.48
C VAL A 37 3.67 1.88 3.50
N TYR A 38 4.60 0.93 3.49
CA TYR A 38 5.80 1.02 4.32
C TYR A 38 6.77 2.04 3.74
N ARG A 39 7.52 2.71 4.61
CA ARG A 39 8.39 3.84 4.24
C ARG A 39 9.34 3.54 3.07
N PRO A 40 9.98 2.36 2.96
CA PRO A 40 10.84 2.05 1.83
C PRO A 40 10.09 1.68 0.54
N VAL A 41 8.83 1.24 0.64
CA VAL A 41 8.05 0.69 -0.48
C VAL A 41 7.15 1.75 -1.11
N PHE A 42 6.53 2.60 -0.29
CA PHE A 42 5.55 3.59 -0.74
C PHE A 42 6.06 4.54 -1.84
N PRO A 43 7.33 4.97 -1.89
CA PRO A 43 7.83 5.75 -3.02
C PRO A 43 7.64 5.07 -4.39
N LEU A 44 7.74 3.73 -4.45
CA LEU A 44 7.51 2.98 -5.68
C LEU A 44 6.02 3.01 -6.08
N VAL A 45 5.13 2.87 -5.10
CA VAL A 45 3.67 2.99 -5.30
C VAL A 45 3.29 4.39 -5.76
N LEU A 46 3.81 5.42 -5.07
CA LEU A 46 3.56 6.83 -5.39
C LEU A 46 4.03 7.21 -6.80
N SER A 47 5.16 6.65 -7.24
CA SER A 47 5.69 6.85 -8.60
C SER A 47 4.96 6.05 -9.69
N GLY A 48 4.05 5.14 -9.32
CA GLY A 48 3.41 4.21 -10.25
C GLY A 48 4.27 3.02 -10.69
N ARG A 49 5.53 2.93 -10.24
CA ARG A 49 6.45 1.81 -10.57
C ARG A 49 6.06 0.48 -9.92
N LEU A 50 5.25 0.51 -8.86
CA LEU A 50 4.75 -0.68 -8.19
C LEU A 50 3.25 -0.54 -7.99
N HIS A 51 2.48 -1.53 -8.45
CA HIS A 51 1.04 -1.53 -8.30
C HIS A 51 0.53 -2.89 -7.83
N ILE A 52 -0.71 -2.93 -7.33
CA ILE A 52 -1.36 -4.17 -6.91
C ILE A 52 -2.08 -4.76 -8.11
N ALA A 53 -1.55 -5.83 -8.67
CA ALA A 53 -2.15 -6.52 -9.81
C ALA A 53 -3.37 -7.37 -9.39
N SER A 54 -3.41 -7.83 -8.13
CA SER A 54 -4.55 -8.58 -7.61
C SER A 54 -4.75 -8.34 -6.12
N GLY A 55 -5.94 -7.83 -5.78
CA GLY A 55 -6.37 -7.59 -4.42
C GLY A 55 -6.57 -8.87 -3.60
N ASN A 56 -6.66 -8.71 -2.28
CA ASN A 56 -6.81 -9.83 -1.36
C ASN A 56 -8.23 -10.41 -1.46
N ARG A 57 -8.36 -11.59 -2.07
CA ARG A 57 -9.62 -12.34 -2.21
C ARG A 57 -9.70 -13.50 -1.21
N GLY A 58 -9.11 -13.33 -0.03
CA GLY A 58 -9.04 -14.32 1.05
C GLY A 58 -7.80 -15.22 0.97
N ALA A 59 -7.54 -15.79 -0.20
CA ALA A 59 -6.33 -16.56 -0.47
C ALA A 59 -5.87 -16.39 -1.93
N MET A 60 -4.56 -16.38 -2.12
CA MET A 60 -3.93 -16.43 -3.44
C MET A 60 -3.23 -17.76 -3.61
N SER A 61 -3.40 -18.38 -4.78
CA SER A 61 -2.80 -19.67 -5.10
C SER A 61 -1.93 -19.58 -6.35
N PHE A 62 -0.81 -20.32 -6.36
CA PHE A 62 0.10 -20.38 -7.51
C PHE A 62 0.81 -21.74 -7.57
N SER A 63 1.25 -22.12 -8.78
CA SER A 63 2.08 -23.31 -8.97
C SER A 63 3.53 -23.01 -8.64
N SER A 64 4.23 -23.96 -8.03
CA SER A 64 5.67 -23.85 -7.73
C SER A 64 6.36 -25.19 -7.94
N PRO A 65 7.52 -25.24 -8.62
CA PRO A 65 8.33 -26.46 -8.68
C PRO A 65 8.77 -26.98 -7.31
N ALA A 66 8.78 -26.11 -6.29
CA ALA A 66 9.09 -26.46 -4.92
C ALA A 66 7.89 -26.98 -4.13
N ALA A 67 6.68 -27.03 -4.71
CA ALA A 67 5.45 -27.40 -4.00
C ALA A 67 5.56 -28.75 -3.28
N GLY A 68 6.19 -29.74 -3.90
CA GLY A 68 6.41 -31.06 -3.29
C GLY A 68 7.33 -31.07 -2.06
N ARG A 69 8.00 -29.95 -1.75
CA ARG A 69 8.86 -29.78 -0.55
C ARG A 69 8.18 -28.99 0.56
N LEU A 70 6.98 -28.45 0.32
CA LEU A 70 6.25 -27.65 1.29
C LEU A 70 5.39 -28.55 2.19
N ASN A 71 5.00 -28.02 3.35
CA ASN A 71 4.01 -28.69 4.20
C ASN A 71 2.69 -28.83 3.41
N PRO A 72 2.03 -30.01 3.39
CA PRO A 72 0.74 -30.18 2.73
C PRO A 72 -0.34 -29.17 3.14
N SER A 73 -0.27 -28.62 4.37
CA SER A 73 -1.21 -27.58 4.82
C SER A 73 -1.06 -26.23 4.10
N ALA A 74 0.07 -26.01 3.43
CA ALA A 74 0.32 -24.84 2.59
C ALA A 74 -0.15 -25.05 1.14
N LEU A 75 -0.73 -26.22 0.82
CA LEU A 75 -1.17 -26.57 -0.53
C LEU A 75 -2.70 -26.67 -0.61
N THR A 76 -3.27 -26.31 -1.76
CA THR A 76 -4.66 -26.65 -2.09
C THR A 76 -4.80 -28.15 -2.35
N ARG A 77 -6.04 -28.65 -2.46
CA ARG A 77 -6.32 -30.04 -2.86
C ARG A 77 -5.65 -30.41 -4.20
N ASP A 78 -5.53 -29.42 -5.09
CA ASP A 78 -4.93 -29.59 -6.42
C ASP A 78 -3.41 -29.37 -6.44
N GLY A 79 -2.77 -29.24 -5.27
CA GLY A 79 -1.31 -29.12 -5.13
C GLY A 79 -0.74 -27.72 -5.38
N LEU A 80 -1.58 -26.67 -5.45
CA LEU A 80 -1.10 -25.29 -5.58
C LEU A 80 -0.68 -24.73 -4.23
N VAL A 81 0.40 -23.95 -4.20
CA VAL A 81 0.77 -23.19 -2.99
C VAL A 81 -0.32 -22.17 -2.72
N GLN A 82 -0.83 -22.14 -1.49
CA GLN A 82 -1.86 -21.20 -1.06
C GLN A 82 -1.37 -20.31 0.07
N VAL A 83 -1.51 -19.00 -0.12
CA VAL A 83 -1.15 -18.00 0.89
C VAL A 83 -2.39 -17.14 1.18
N ARG A 84 -2.75 -17.03 2.46
CA ARG A 84 -3.95 -16.29 2.90
C ARG A 84 -3.57 -14.87 3.32
N GLY A 85 -4.50 -13.93 3.18
CA GLY A 85 -4.31 -12.56 3.69
C GLY A 85 -3.31 -11.70 2.90
N VAL A 86 -2.95 -12.10 1.67
CA VAL A 86 -1.95 -11.42 0.84
C VAL A 86 -2.56 -10.82 -0.44
N VAL A 87 -1.83 -9.88 -1.01
CA VAL A 87 -2.05 -9.29 -2.35
C VAL A 87 -0.86 -9.61 -3.24
N TRP A 88 -1.04 -9.48 -4.56
CA TRP A 88 0.08 -9.44 -5.50
C TRP A 88 0.43 -8.00 -5.82
N TYR A 89 1.65 -7.59 -5.52
CA TYR A 89 2.21 -6.35 -6.05
C TYR A 89 3.35 -6.65 -7.02
N THR A 90 3.45 -5.83 -8.05
CA THR A 90 4.34 -6.09 -9.18
C THR A 90 4.91 -4.79 -9.74
N THR A 91 6.06 -4.89 -10.40
CA THR A 91 6.61 -3.83 -11.27
C THR A 91 6.36 -4.10 -12.75
N LEU A 92 5.85 -5.30 -13.09
CA LEU A 92 5.51 -5.67 -14.47
C LEU A 92 4.51 -4.67 -15.07
N PRO A 93 4.51 -4.48 -16.39
CA PRO A 93 3.52 -3.64 -17.06
C PRO A 93 2.09 -4.08 -16.75
N GLY A 94 1.21 -3.12 -16.47
CA GLY A 94 -0.17 -3.35 -16.11
C GLY A 94 -0.76 -2.20 -15.30
N GLU A 95 -2.07 -2.24 -15.10
CA GLU A 95 -2.79 -1.29 -14.26
C GLU A 95 -3.45 -2.02 -13.09
N PRO A 96 -3.57 -1.38 -11.91
CA PRO A 96 -4.33 -1.94 -10.82
C PRO A 96 -5.80 -2.11 -11.23
N PRO A 97 -6.54 -3.09 -10.69
CA PRO A 97 -7.98 -3.17 -10.86
C PRO A 97 -8.64 -1.85 -10.50
N THR A 98 -9.65 -1.39 -11.26
CA THR A 98 -10.30 -0.09 -11.02
C THR A 98 -11.78 -0.22 -10.62
N TYR A 99 -12.35 0.87 -10.11
CA TYR A 99 -13.79 1.07 -10.00
C TYR A 99 -14.17 2.52 -10.25
N THR A 100 -15.37 2.74 -10.80
CA THR A 100 -15.97 4.07 -10.92
C THR A 100 -16.59 4.48 -9.58
N PRO A 101 -16.15 5.58 -8.94
CA PRO A 101 -16.81 6.09 -7.74
C PRO A 101 -18.23 6.57 -8.03
N THR A 102 -19.19 6.24 -7.17
CA THR A 102 -20.61 6.62 -7.34
C THR A 102 -21.16 7.45 -6.19
N HIS A 103 -20.43 7.54 -5.08
CA HIS A 103 -20.83 8.30 -3.89
C HIS A 103 -20.76 9.81 -4.15
N ARG A 104 -21.78 10.55 -3.73
CA ARG A 104 -21.79 12.01 -3.77
C ARG A 104 -21.26 12.56 -2.46
N TYR A 105 -20.39 13.56 -2.54
CA TYR A 105 -19.83 14.20 -1.35
C TYR A 105 -20.94 14.76 -0.45
N SER A 106 -20.82 14.50 0.86
CA SER A 106 -21.55 15.20 1.90
C SER A 106 -20.66 15.38 3.13
N PRO A 107 -20.65 16.54 3.82
CA PRO A 107 -19.85 16.74 5.03
C PRO A 107 -20.14 15.74 6.15
N GLU A 108 -21.35 15.19 6.20
CA GLU A 108 -21.77 14.20 7.20
C GLU A 108 -21.09 12.84 6.98
N SER A 109 -20.94 12.42 5.72
CA SER A 109 -20.31 11.15 5.34
C SER A 109 -18.83 11.28 5.00
N ASN A 110 -18.39 12.49 4.66
CA ASN A 110 -17.03 12.85 4.31
C ASN A 110 -16.58 14.10 5.09
N PRO A 111 -16.45 14.01 6.43
CA PRO A 111 -16.01 15.15 7.23
C PRO A 111 -14.60 15.58 6.85
N SER A 112 -14.29 16.87 7.00
CA SER A 112 -12.91 17.34 6.85
C SER A 112 -12.05 16.91 8.04
N TYR A 113 -10.75 16.78 7.82
CA TYR A 113 -9.81 16.54 8.92
C TYR A 113 -9.63 17.79 9.78
N ASP A 114 -9.40 17.58 11.07
CA ASP A 114 -9.07 18.64 12.03
C ASP A 114 -7.82 19.38 11.55
N GLY A 115 -7.90 20.71 11.43
CA GLY A 115 -6.79 21.55 10.96
C GLY A 115 -6.50 21.49 9.45
N LEU A 116 -7.30 20.75 8.68
CA LEU A 116 -7.20 20.64 7.21
C LEU A 116 -8.61 20.70 6.58
N PRO A 117 -9.28 21.87 6.60
CA PRO A 117 -10.68 21.99 6.16
C PRO A 117 -10.89 21.62 4.69
N ASP A 118 -9.86 21.74 3.85
CA ASP A 118 -9.92 21.45 2.41
C ASP A 118 -9.77 19.95 2.07
N VAL A 119 -9.38 19.11 3.05
CA VAL A 119 -9.17 17.67 2.84
C VAL A 119 -10.31 16.89 3.48
N ALA A 120 -11.11 16.22 2.65
CA ALA A 120 -12.20 15.39 3.13
C ALA A 120 -11.73 13.96 3.47
N GLU A 121 -12.32 13.36 4.49
CA GLU A 121 -12.12 11.97 4.87
C GLU A 121 -13.08 11.06 4.10
N ALA A 122 -12.58 9.91 3.65
CA ALA A 122 -13.42 8.82 3.18
C ALA A 122 -13.15 7.59 4.07
N ALA A 123 -14.13 7.22 4.89
CA ALA A 123 -13.96 6.13 5.85
C ALA A 123 -13.83 4.75 5.18
N SER A 124 -14.30 4.63 3.94
CA SER A 124 -14.20 3.43 3.12
C SER A 124 -13.97 3.79 1.64
N SER A 125 -13.58 2.82 0.82
CA SER A 125 -13.48 3.01 -0.63
C SER A 125 -14.82 3.38 -1.27
N ALA A 126 -15.93 2.87 -0.72
CA ALA A 126 -17.28 3.18 -1.20
C ALA A 126 -17.67 4.66 -0.96
N LEU A 127 -17.02 5.33 -0.01
CA LEU A 127 -17.27 6.74 0.32
C LEU A 127 -16.27 7.69 -0.36
N VAL A 128 -15.46 7.22 -1.31
CA VAL A 128 -14.66 8.12 -2.15
C VAL A 128 -15.64 8.88 -3.06
N PRO A 129 -15.74 10.22 -2.96
CA PRO A 129 -16.74 10.98 -3.70
C PRO A 129 -16.44 11.03 -5.20
N CYS A 130 -17.46 11.12 -6.05
CA CYS A 130 -17.29 11.22 -7.50
C CYS A 130 -17.26 12.68 -8.01
N ASP A 131 -17.76 13.61 -7.19
CA ASP A 131 -18.10 14.99 -7.54
C ASP A 131 -17.33 16.07 -6.76
N ARG A 132 -16.45 15.69 -5.82
CA ARG A 132 -15.61 16.62 -5.06
C ARG A 132 -14.24 16.84 -5.71
N THR A 133 -13.84 18.09 -5.82
CA THR A 133 -12.47 18.49 -6.17
C THR A 133 -11.59 18.63 -4.92
N GLY A 134 -10.27 18.69 -5.11
CA GLY A 134 -9.30 18.75 -4.02
C GLY A 134 -8.89 17.38 -3.50
N TYR A 135 -8.32 17.36 -2.28
CA TYR A 135 -7.76 16.15 -1.70
C TYR A 135 -8.79 15.35 -0.90
N ILE A 136 -8.74 14.03 -1.08
CA ILE A 136 -9.51 13.06 -0.31
C ILE A 136 -8.54 12.13 0.42
N GLY A 137 -8.69 12.01 1.73
CA GLY A 137 -7.99 10.99 2.50
C GLY A 137 -8.77 9.67 2.46
N ALA A 138 -8.27 8.67 1.74
CA ALA A 138 -8.92 7.37 1.53
C ALA A 138 -8.17 6.23 2.25
N PRO A 139 -8.83 5.09 2.56
CA PRO A 139 -8.18 3.94 3.19
C PRO A 139 -7.19 3.27 2.22
N ILE A 140 -6.19 2.57 2.78
CA ILE A 140 -5.16 1.86 2.00
C ILE A 140 -5.75 0.82 1.03
N SER A 141 -6.96 0.30 1.33
CA SER A 141 -7.67 -0.68 0.50
C SER A 141 -7.95 -0.21 -0.93
N VAL A 142 -7.97 1.10 -1.20
CA VAL A 142 -8.10 1.62 -2.57
C VAL A 142 -6.92 1.24 -3.48
N LEU A 143 -5.75 0.86 -2.93
CA LEU A 143 -4.65 0.36 -3.77
C LEU A 143 -4.99 -0.97 -4.44
N ALA A 144 -5.87 -1.78 -3.84
CA ALA A 144 -6.28 -3.08 -4.38
C ALA A 144 -7.41 -2.96 -5.42
N LYS A 145 -8.12 -1.82 -5.42
CA LYS A 145 -9.11 -1.46 -6.42
C LYS A 145 -9.17 0.07 -6.51
N TRP A 146 -8.53 0.63 -7.54
CA TRP A 146 -8.26 2.06 -7.68
C TRP A 146 -9.50 2.85 -8.12
N PRO A 147 -9.83 3.99 -7.49
CA PRO A 147 -10.93 4.85 -7.92
C PRO A 147 -10.55 5.59 -9.20
N GLU A 148 -11.34 5.39 -10.24
CA GLU A 148 -11.17 6.07 -11.54
C GLU A 148 -11.26 7.59 -11.38
N GLY A 149 -10.46 8.31 -12.18
CA GLY A 149 -10.41 9.77 -12.13
C GLY A 149 -9.58 10.34 -10.99
N TYR A 150 -8.90 9.51 -10.18
CA TYR A 150 -8.01 9.95 -9.11
C TYR A 150 -6.54 9.62 -9.39
N ARG A 151 -5.65 10.51 -8.94
CA ARG A 151 -4.21 10.26 -8.82
C ARG A 151 -3.79 10.14 -7.37
N LEU A 152 -2.76 9.33 -7.11
CA LEU A 152 -2.14 9.27 -5.78
C LEU A 152 -1.24 10.50 -5.60
N ALA A 153 -1.58 11.35 -4.64
CA ALA A 153 -0.81 12.54 -4.31
C ALA A 153 0.11 12.34 -3.11
N GLY A 154 -0.18 11.36 -2.26
CA GLY A 154 0.58 11.14 -1.04
C GLY A 154 -0.10 10.22 -0.05
N MET A 155 0.32 10.33 1.21
CA MET A 155 -0.15 9.56 2.33
C MET A 155 0.23 10.22 3.66
N PHE A 156 -0.76 10.36 4.55
CA PHE A 156 -0.52 10.82 5.91
C PHE A 156 0.26 9.77 6.74
N PRO A 157 1.16 10.18 7.65
CA PRO A 157 1.50 11.57 7.97
C PRO A 157 2.74 12.10 7.24
N ASN A 158 3.45 11.26 6.47
CA ASN A 158 4.85 11.54 6.09
C ASN A 158 5.08 11.80 4.60
N PHE A 159 4.23 11.27 3.71
CA PHE A 159 4.43 11.38 2.27
C PHE A 159 3.44 12.38 1.69
N LEU A 160 3.65 13.66 1.98
CA LEU A 160 2.66 14.69 1.67
C LEU A 160 3.12 15.56 0.48
N PRO A 161 2.19 16.25 -0.19
CA PRO A 161 2.52 17.19 -1.25
C PRO A 161 3.56 18.22 -0.80
N ARG A 162 4.35 18.74 -1.75
CA ARG A 162 5.40 19.72 -1.46
C ARG A 162 4.84 20.91 -0.69
N GLY A 163 5.53 21.30 0.38
CA GLY A 163 5.12 22.41 1.25
C GLY A 163 4.27 21.99 2.45
N TRP A 164 3.81 20.73 2.50
CA TRP A 164 3.10 20.20 3.66
C TRP A 164 4.10 19.63 4.67
N GLY A 165 3.99 20.06 5.92
CA GLY A 165 4.68 19.43 7.05
C GLY A 165 4.07 18.06 7.38
N ARG A 166 4.70 17.32 8.30
CA ARG A 166 4.12 16.07 8.81
C ARG A 166 2.78 16.36 9.49
N VAL A 167 1.70 15.73 9.04
CA VAL A 167 0.36 15.91 9.64
C VAL A 167 -0.21 14.58 10.11
N ASN A 168 -0.51 14.46 11.41
CA ASN A 168 -1.34 13.36 11.90
C ASN A 168 -2.80 13.77 11.74
N THR A 169 -3.57 12.95 11.04
CA THR A 169 -4.97 13.22 10.74
C THR A 169 -5.89 12.79 11.87
N ALA A 170 -6.83 13.66 12.21
CA ALA A 170 -7.92 13.38 13.14
C ALA A 170 -9.23 13.93 12.57
N VAL A 171 -10.35 13.36 13.01
CA VAL A 171 -11.70 13.87 12.74
C VAL A 171 -12.41 13.96 14.08
N GLY A 172 -12.80 15.17 14.48
CA GLY A 172 -13.46 15.40 15.77
C GLY A 172 -12.59 14.99 16.96
N GLY A 173 -11.28 15.25 16.89
CA GLY A 173 -10.28 14.91 17.91
C GLY A 173 -9.84 13.44 17.89
N ARG A 174 -10.45 12.58 17.08
CA ARG A 174 -10.08 11.16 17.00
C ARG A 174 -9.11 10.91 15.86
N LEU A 175 -7.93 10.38 16.19
CA LEU A 175 -6.93 9.99 15.19
C LEU A 175 -7.52 8.95 14.22
N THR A 176 -7.29 9.18 12.93
CA THR A 176 -7.62 8.23 11.89
C THR A 176 -6.48 7.23 11.69
N PHE A 177 -6.79 6.07 11.11
CA PHE A 177 -5.76 5.21 10.56
C PHE A 177 -5.03 5.93 9.43
N ARG A 178 -3.91 5.35 8.97
CA ARG A 178 -3.19 5.85 7.79
C ARG A 178 -4.13 6.00 6.59
N ARG A 179 -4.07 7.16 5.95
CA ARG A 179 -4.91 7.55 4.82
C ARG A 179 -4.04 7.95 3.64
N LEU A 180 -4.37 7.41 2.47
CA LEU A 180 -3.79 7.81 1.20
C LEU A 180 -4.44 9.13 0.77
N LEU A 181 -3.63 10.04 0.27
CA LEU A 181 -4.11 11.32 -0.25
C LEU A 181 -4.37 11.15 -1.74
N LEU A 182 -5.65 11.12 -2.10
CA LEU A 182 -6.12 11.07 -3.48
C LEU A 182 -6.46 12.47 -3.94
N GLU A 183 -6.17 12.77 -5.20
CA GLU A 183 -6.57 14.02 -5.84
C GLU A 183 -7.28 13.71 -7.14
N ARG A 184 -8.45 14.33 -7.36
CA ARG A 184 -9.18 14.16 -8.61
C ARG A 184 -8.32 14.71 -9.73
N SER A 185 -7.95 13.86 -10.68
CA SER A 185 -7.33 14.31 -11.91
C SER A 185 -8.38 15.12 -12.67
N ALA A 186 -8.01 16.29 -13.18
CA ALA A 186 -8.85 16.93 -14.19
C ALA A 186 -9.11 15.88 -15.29
N SER A 187 -10.36 15.76 -15.73
CA SER A 187 -10.68 14.92 -16.89
C SER A 187 -9.66 15.25 -17.97
N ARG A 188 -8.99 14.22 -18.49
CA ARG A 188 -8.48 14.33 -19.85
C ARG A 188 -9.74 14.30 -20.71
N ASP A 189 -10.35 15.46 -20.89
CA ASP A 189 -11.34 15.64 -21.92
C ASP A 189 -10.62 15.62 -23.27
N ALA A 190 -11.19 14.82 -24.19
CA ALA A 190 -10.77 14.49 -25.56
C ALA A 190 -9.80 13.32 -25.75
#